data_AF-A0A951E931-F1
#
_entry.id   AF-A0A951E931-F1
#
_cell.length_a   1.000
_cell.length_b   1.000
_cell.length_c   1.000
_cell.angle_alpha   90.00
_cell.angle_beta   90.00
_cell.angle_gamma   90.00
#
_symmetry.space_group_name_H-M   'P 1'
#
loop_
_entity.id
_entity.type
_entity.pdbx_description
1 polymer ?
#
loop_
_entity_poly.entity_id
_entity_poly.type
_entity_poly.pdbx_seq_one_letter_code
_entity_poly.pdbx_strand_id
1 'polypeptide(L)'
;MNNPTAAPEAVIPGAVGSPLSVQSVARLVASALSGLHRLNGQFIQVNAAVGDDGYIDVNVTGVDFTAENPTIRVLLYPTAAEPVESRSIPGPRSVS
;
A
#
# COMPACT_ATOMS: atom_id res chain seq x y z
N MET A 1 14.70 20.61 56.03
CA MET A 1 15.09 20.52 54.60
C MET A 1 14.32 19.31 54.07
N ASN A 2 13.15 19.55 53.50
CA ASN A 2 12.15 18.49 53.25
C ASN A 2 12.11 18.25 51.74
N ASN A 3 12.59 17.10 51.31
CA ASN A 3 12.56 16.68 49.91
C ASN A 3 11.14 16.16 49.61
N PRO A 4 10.38 16.72 48.64
CA PRO A 4 9.10 16.14 48.28
C PRO A 4 9.36 14.85 47.50
N THR A 5 9.02 13.71 48.11
CA THR A 5 8.93 12.43 47.42
C THR A 5 7.95 12.57 46.26
N ALA A 6 8.46 12.59 45.04
CA ALA A 6 7.64 12.52 43.83
C ALA A 6 6.82 11.22 43.90
N ALA A 7 5.49 11.36 43.88
CA ALA A 7 4.61 10.22 43.72
C ALA A 7 4.92 9.56 42.36
N PRO A 8 4.96 8.22 42.28
CA PRO A 8 5.11 7.56 40.99
C PRO A 8 3.93 7.97 40.11
N GLU A 9 4.22 8.55 38.94
CA GLU A 9 3.22 8.72 37.89
C GLU A 9 2.58 7.36 37.64
N ALA A 10 1.28 7.25 37.95
CA ALA A 10 0.53 6.06 37.63
C ALA A 10 0.56 5.91 36.10
N VAL A 11 1.31 4.92 35.62
CA VAL A 11 1.23 4.48 34.23
C VAL A 11 -0.21 4.09 34.01
N ILE A 12 -0.97 4.90 33.29
CA ILE A 12 -2.35 4.60 32.91
C ILE A 12 -2.27 3.42 31.95
N PRO A 13 -2.65 2.19 32.35
CA PRO A 13 -2.65 1.05 31.46
C PRO A 13 -3.88 1.21 30.57
N GLY A 14 -3.70 1.86 29.44
CA GLY A 14 -4.82 2.23 28.57
C GLY A 14 -4.46 3.13 27.39
N ALA A 15 -3.30 3.79 27.40
CA ALA A 15 -2.79 4.51 26.23
C ALA A 15 -2.04 3.58 25.26
N VAL A 16 -2.53 2.35 25.07
CA VAL A 16 -2.17 1.59 23.86
C VAL A 16 -2.95 2.26 22.75
N GLY A 17 -2.28 3.12 21.96
CA GLY A 17 -2.86 3.71 20.76
C GLY A 17 -3.57 2.62 19.96
N SER A 18 -4.76 2.94 19.43
CA SER A 18 -5.56 1.97 18.67
C SER A 18 -4.66 1.24 17.67
N PRO A 19 -4.66 -0.10 17.64
CA PRO A 19 -3.80 -0.84 16.72
C PRO A 19 -4.09 -0.39 15.28
N LEU A 20 -3.03 -0.15 14.51
CA LEU A 20 -3.16 0.25 13.11
C LEU A 20 -3.95 -0.82 12.36
N SER A 21 -5.05 -0.44 11.72
CA SER A 21 -5.81 -1.36 10.88
C SER A 21 -5.02 -1.71 9.62
N VAL A 22 -5.27 -2.90 9.06
CA VAL A 22 -4.68 -3.34 7.78
C VAL A 22 -4.94 -2.30 6.69
N GLN A 23 -6.13 -1.70 6.67
CA GLN A 23 -6.49 -0.65 5.72
C GLN A 23 -5.65 0.63 5.89
N SER A 24 -5.36 1.05 7.13
CA SER A 24 -4.49 2.20 7.39
C SER A 24 -3.05 1.93 6.95
N VAL A 25 -2.56 0.71 7.16
CA VAL A 25 -1.23 0.29 6.68
C VAL A 25 -1.20 0.25 5.15
N ALA A 26 -2.21 -0.34 4.51
CA ALA A 26 -2.30 -0.41 3.05
C ALA A 26 -2.33 0.99 2.41
N ARG A 27 -3.05 1.95 3.01
CA ARG A 27 -3.07 3.34 2.55
C ARG A 27 -1.72 4.02 2.68
N LEU A 28 -1.02 3.80 3.79
CA LEU A 28 0.33 4.34 3.99
C LEU A 28 1.29 3.80 2.93
N VAL A 29 1.25 2.48 2.67
CA VAL A 29 2.09 1.84 1.65
C VAL A 29 1.74 2.35 0.25
N ALA A 30 0.46 2.42 -0.11
CA ALA A 30 0.03 2.95 -1.42
C ALA A 30 0.49 4.40 -1.61
N SER A 31 0.40 5.24 -0.57
CA SER A 31 0.90 6.61 -0.62
C SER A 31 2.42 6.68 -0.79
N ALA A 32 3.18 5.79 -0.15
CA ALA A 32 4.63 5.76 -0.25
C ALA A 32 5.12 5.26 -1.62
N LEU A 33 4.36 4.35 -2.24
CA LEU A 33 4.66 3.83 -3.58
C LEU A 33 4.30 4.82 -4.68
N SER A 34 3.27 5.63 -4.50
CA SER A 34 2.76 6.52 -5.53
C SER A 34 3.72 7.68 -5.83
N GLY A 35 3.98 7.93 -7.10
CA GLY A 35 4.82 9.05 -7.55
C GLY A 35 5.66 8.72 -8.78
N LEU A 36 6.50 9.69 -9.16
CA LEU A 36 7.49 9.53 -10.21
C LEU A 36 8.82 9.10 -9.58
N HIS A 37 9.32 7.92 -9.98
CA HIS A 37 10.56 7.35 -9.48
C HIS A 37 11.60 7.26 -10.60
N ARG A 38 12.88 7.20 -10.24
CA ARG A 38 13.96 6.96 -11.19
C ARG A 38 14.67 5.65 -10.87
N LEU A 39 14.59 4.68 -11.79
CA LEU A 39 15.19 3.36 -11.67
C LEU A 39 16.07 3.09 -12.88
N ASN A 40 17.33 2.74 -12.65
CA ASN A 40 18.31 2.46 -13.71
C ASN A 40 18.38 3.56 -14.80
N GLY A 41 18.20 4.82 -14.41
CA GLY A 41 18.22 5.96 -15.31
C GLY A 41 16.91 6.27 -16.03
N GLN A 42 15.91 5.39 -15.95
CA GLN A 42 14.56 5.58 -16.51
C GLN A 42 13.60 6.17 -15.48
N PHE A 43 12.66 6.99 -15.94
CA PHE A 43 11.57 7.44 -15.11
C PHE A 43 10.42 6.42 -15.16
N ILE A 44 9.84 6.13 -14.00
CA ILE A 44 8.62 5.33 -13.90
C ILE A 44 7.58 6.09 -13.09
N GLN A 45 6.35 6.15 -13.59
CA GLN A 45 5.21 6.61 -12.84
C GLN A 45 4.58 5.41 -12.14
N VAL A 46 4.46 5.48 -10.82
CA VAL A 46 3.78 4.48 -10.02
C VAL A 46 2.49 5.10 -9.49
N ASN A 47 1.37 4.47 -9.77
CA ASN A 47 0.06 4.83 -9.22
C ASN A 47 -0.45 3.66 -8.39
N ALA A 48 -0.48 3.83 -7.06
CA ALA A 48 -0.96 2.80 -6.15
C ALA A 48 -2.26 3.23 -5.47
N ALA A 49 -3.24 2.34 -5.44
CA ALA A 49 -4.55 2.55 -4.81
C ALA A 49 -4.89 1.36 -3.91
N VAL A 50 -5.62 1.62 -2.83
CA VAL A 50 -6.10 0.57 -1.93
C VAL A 50 -7.48 0.12 -2.39
N GLY A 51 -7.64 -1.17 -2.66
CA GLY A 51 -8.93 -1.79 -2.97
C GLY A 51 -9.78 -2.02 -1.73
N ASP A 52 -11.05 -2.36 -1.95
CA ASP A 52 -12.04 -2.52 -0.88
C ASP A 52 -11.68 -3.66 0.09
N ASP A 53 -11.01 -4.71 -0.40
CA ASP A 53 -10.54 -5.85 0.40
C ASP A 53 -9.16 -5.62 1.06
N GLY A 54 -8.64 -4.39 1.00
CA GLY A 54 -7.36 -4.03 1.62
C GLY A 54 -6.11 -4.46 0.83
N TYR A 55 -6.27 -4.99 -0.38
CA TYR A 55 -5.17 -5.13 -1.34
C TYR A 55 -4.72 -3.78 -1.88
N ILE A 56 -3.52 -3.71 -2.46
CA ILE A 56 -2.99 -2.53 -3.12
C ILE A 56 -2.86 -2.83 -4.61
N ASP A 57 -3.62 -2.12 -5.44
CA ASP A 57 -3.46 -2.13 -6.90
C ASP A 57 -2.38 -1.12 -7.28
N VAL A 58 -1.35 -1.58 -7.99
CA VAL A 58 -0.18 -0.80 -8.38
C VAL A 58 -0.05 -0.84 -9.90
N ASN A 59 -0.21 0.32 -10.53
CA ASN A 59 0.10 0.52 -11.94
C ASN A 59 1.48 1.15 -12.08
N VAL A 60 2.39 0.48 -12.78
CA VAL A 60 3.74 0.96 -13.05
C VAL A 60 3.87 1.26 -14.53
N THR A 61 4.05 2.53 -14.86
CA THR A 61 4.17 3.02 -16.23
C THR A 61 5.58 3.53 -16.46
N GLY A 62 6.30 2.97 -17.43
CA GLY A 62 7.55 3.56 -17.90
C GLY A 62 7.27 4.91 -18.54
N VAL A 63 8.06 5.93 -18.22
CA VAL A 63 7.91 7.29 -18.77
C VAL A 63 9.04 7.58 -19.75
N ASP A 64 8.69 7.53 -21.03
CA ASP A 64 9.41 8.10 -22.14
C ASP A 64 8.68 9.39 -22.57
N PHE A 65 9.39 10.52 -22.52
CA PHE A 65 8.84 11.82 -22.89
C PHE A 65 8.69 12.00 -24.41
N THR A 66 9.13 11.01 -25.19
CA THR A 66 9.21 11.07 -26.65
C THR A 66 8.45 9.94 -27.36
N ALA A 67 7.92 8.97 -26.62
CA ALA A 67 7.30 7.75 -27.17
C ALA A 67 6.09 7.27 -26.35
N GLU A 68 5.49 6.16 -26.78
CA GLU A 68 4.44 5.46 -26.03
C GLU A 68 4.99 4.78 -24.77
N ASN A 69 4.20 4.81 -23.70
CA ASN A 69 4.62 4.44 -22.36
C ASN A 69 4.10 3.04 -21.97
N PRO A 70 4.98 2.03 -21.79
CA PRO A 70 4.55 0.69 -21.38
C PRO A 70 4.05 0.71 -19.93
N THR A 71 2.94 0.02 -19.65
CA THR A 71 2.35 -0.07 -18.30
C THR A 71 2.17 -1.52 -17.85
N ILE A 72 2.62 -1.83 -16.64
CA ILE A 72 2.45 -3.11 -15.95
C ILE A 72 1.50 -2.91 -14.77
N ARG A 73 0.59 -3.86 -14.53
CA ARG A 73 -0.33 -3.86 -13.38
C ARG A 73 0.08 -4.95 -12.40
N VAL A 74 0.16 -4.60 -11.12
CA VAL A 74 0.56 -5.49 -10.03
C VAL A 74 -0.45 -5.37 -8.90
N LEU A 75 -0.87 -6.50 -8.33
CA LEU A 75 -1.77 -6.55 -7.18
C LEU A 75 -1.01 -7.08 -5.97
N LEU A 76 -0.95 -6.30 -4.89
CA LEU A 76 -0.26 -6.66 -3.65
C LEU A 76 -1.27 -6.99 -2.56
N TYR A 77 -1.16 -8.20 -2.01
CA TYR A 77 -1.98 -8.66 -0.91
C TYR A 77 -1.19 -8.61 0.40
N PRO A 78 -1.69 -7.93 1.45
CA PRO A 78 -1.12 -8.07 2.79
C PRO A 78 -1.21 -9.53 3.23
N THR A 79 -0.17 -10.09 3.86
CA THR A 79 -0.13 -11.51 4.27
C THR A 79 -1.26 -11.91 5.23
N ALA A 80 -1.90 -10.94 5.90
CA ALA A 80 -3.05 -11.15 6.78
C ALA A 80 -4.41 -11.08 6.06
N ALA A 81 -4.45 -10.65 4.79
CA ALA A 81 -5.61 -10.75 3.93
C ALA A 81 -5.47 -12.05 3.14
N GLU A 82 -6.31 -13.06 3.41
CA GLU A 82 -6.30 -14.28 2.61
C GLU A 82 -6.49 -13.92 1.12
N PRO A 83 -5.68 -14.45 0.19
CA PRO A 83 -5.86 -14.19 -1.22
C PRO A 83 -7.25 -14.69 -1.64
N VAL A 84 -8.15 -13.76 -2.00
CA VAL A 84 -9.41 -14.14 -2.63
C VAL A 84 -9.05 -14.68 -4.01
N GLU A 85 -9.48 -15.91 -4.33
CA GLU A 85 -9.22 -16.54 -5.62
C GLU A 85 -9.57 -15.57 -6.76
N SER A 86 -8.60 -15.31 -7.63
CA SER A 86 -8.77 -14.46 -8.81
C SER A 86 -9.99 -14.94 -9.62
N ARG A 87 -11.01 -14.08 -9.75
CA ARG A 87 -12.09 -14.30 -10.71
C ARG A 87 -11.46 -14.42 -12.11
N SER A 88 -11.52 -15.62 -12.66
CA SER A 88 -11.10 -15.87 -14.04
C SER A 88 -11.96 -15.04 -14.98
N ILE A 89 -11.34 -14.12 -15.69
CA ILE A 89 -12.00 -13.38 -16.76
C ILE A 89 -12.25 -14.37 -17.91
N PRO A 90 -13.50 -14.54 -18.40
CA PRO A 90 -13.75 -15.40 -19.53
C PRO A 90 -12.90 -14.96 -20.72
N GLY A 91 -12.05 -15.87 -21.23
CA GLY A 91 -11.25 -15.61 -22.42
C GLY A 91 -12.13 -15.24 -23.63
N PRO A 92 -11.59 -14.49 -24.62
CA PRO A 92 -12.35 -14.16 -25.81
C PRO A 92 -12.81 -15.44 -26.51
N ARG A 93 -14.11 -15.56 -26.76
CA ARG A 93 -14.67 -16.65 -27.56
C ARG A 93 -14.15 -16.50 -28.99
N SER A 94 -13.28 -17.41 -29.41
CA SER A 94 -12.98 -17.59 -30.83
C SER A 94 -14.26 -18.03 -31.55
N VAL A 95 -14.85 -17.13 -32.33
CA VAL A 95 -15.84 -17.47 -33.35
C VAL A 95 -15.08 -17.85 -34.61
N SER A 96 -15.18 -19.13 -34.99
CA SER A 96 -14.77 -19.65 -36.31
C SER A 96 -15.80 -19.33 -37.36
#